data_AF-A0A7K0VIX6-F1
#
_entry.id   AF-A0A7K0VIX6-F1
#
_cell.length_a   1.000
_cell.length_b   1.000
_cell.length_c   1.000
_cell.angle_alpha   90.00
_cell.angle_beta   90.00
_cell.angle_gamma   90.00
#
_symmetry.space_group_name_H-M   'P 1'
#
loop_
_entity.id
_entity.type
_entity.pdbx_description
1 polymer ?
#
loop_
_entity_poly.entity_id
_entity_poly.type
_entity_poly.pdbx_seq_one_letter_code
_entity_poly.pdbx_strand_id
1 'polypeptide(L)'
;ANSYAQMLGQIFTHEMKPMEVEILVAEVAHDDVSDQLFHILYDGTVVDERRFSVLGGDADAITARLNESWTEGLELDACLRAAVAALAGPDRQLVADDLEVALLDRAATRRCFRRLDDDVVEAYLATSPPSAE
;
A
#
# COMPACT_ATOMS: atom_id res chain seq x y z
N ALA A 1 6.26 0.60 14.52
CA ALA A 1 6.28 -0.84 14.22
C ALA A 1 6.40 -1.74 15.47
N ASN A 2 7.46 -1.61 16.28
CA ASN A 2 7.80 -2.56 17.36
C ASN A 2 6.66 -2.95 18.33
N SER A 3 5.80 -2.01 18.74
CA SER A 3 4.71 -2.33 19.66
C SER A 3 3.69 -3.30 19.05
N TYR A 4 3.39 -3.18 17.75
CA TYR A 4 2.47 -4.10 17.06
C TYR A 4 3.11 -5.48 16.90
N ALA A 5 4.38 -5.53 16.52
CA ALA A 5 5.15 -6.77 16.41
C ALA A 5 5.19 -7.56 17.73
N GLN A 6 5.49 -6.88 18.84
CA GLN A 6 5.49 -7.50 20.17
C GLN A 6 4.10 -8.03 20.55
N MET A 7 3.05 -7.26 20.29
CA MET A 7 1.68 -7.68 20.56
C MET A 7 1.29 -8.93 19.76
N LEU A 8 1.54 -8.94 18.45
CA LEU A 8 1.23 -10.08 17.58
C LEU A 8 2.03 -11.32 17.97
N GLY A 9 3.33 -11.18 18.24
CA GLY A 9 4.15 -12.30 18.70
C GLY A 9 3.71 -12.89 20.05
N GLN A 10 3.25 -12.05 20.99
CA GLN A 10 2.67 -12.53 22.26
C GLN A 10 1.39 -13.31 22.01
N ILE A 11 0.47 -12.79 21.20
CA ILE A 11 -0.80 -13.46 20.87
C ILE A 11 -0.52 -14.79 20.16
N PHE A 12 0.39 -14.80 19.19
CA PHE A 12 0.74 -16.01 18.43
C PHE A 12 1.28 -17.14 19.33
N THR A 13 2.02 -16.80 20.38
CA THR A 13 2.68 -17.79 21.26
C THR A 13 1.87 -18.18 22.48
N HIS A 14 0.98 -17.31 22.99
CA HIS A 14 0.29 -17.52 24.27
C HIS A 14 -1.23 -17.71 24.15
N GLU A 15 -1.85 -17.23 23.07
CA GLU A 15 -3.30 -17.38 22.88
C GLU A 15 -3.64 -18.66 22.12
N MET A 16 -4.81 -19.22 22.40
CA MET A 16 -5.25 -20.46 21.74
C MET A 16 -5.54 -20.25 20.24
N LYS A 17 -5.89 -19.04 19.82
CA LYS A 17 -6.15 -18.70 18.42
C LYS A 17 -5.29 -17.49 18.02
N PRO A 18 -4.36 -17.63 17.06
CA PRO A 18 -3.59 -16.52 16.55
C PRO A 18 -4.48 -15.55 15.75
N MET A 19 -4.04 -14.30 15.66
CA MET A 19 -4.68 -13.30 14.81
C MET A 19 -4.33 -13.57 13.35
N GLU A 20 -5.35 -13.70 12.50
CA GLU A 20 -5.18 -13.88 11.05
C GLU A 20 -5.05 -12.50 10.38
N VAL A 21 -4.00 -11.76 10.75
CA VAL A 21 -3.78 -10.37 10.30
C VAL A 21 -2.33 -10.13 9.90
N GLU A 22 -2.17 -9.20 8.97
CA GLU A 22 -0.89 -8.57 8.63
C GLU A 22 -1.06 -7.05 8.77
N ILE A 23 0.00 -6.35 9.17
CA ILE A 23 -0.06 -4.89 9.39
C ILE A 23 1.06 -4.22 8.60
N LEU A 24 0.71 -3.22 7.80
CA LEU A 24 1.68 -2.31 7.21
C LEU A 24 1.70 -1.01 8.00
N VAL A 25 2.89 -0.60 8.47
CA VAL A 25 3.11 0.71 9.09
C VAL A 25 3.94 1.55 8.12
N ALA A 26 3.32 2.60 7.57
CA ALA A 26 3.98 3.55 6.69
C ALA A 26 4.27 4.86 7.44
N GLU A 27 5.48 5.37 7.29
CA GLU A 27 5.92 6.66 7.79
C GLU A 27 6.46 7.49 6.64
N VAL A 28 6.01 8.75 6.54
CA VAL A 28 6.59 9.73 5.62
C VAL A 28 7.43 10.73 6.41
N ALA A 29 8.62 10.98 5.91
CA ALA A 29 9.51 11.98 6.46
C ALA A 29 9.26 13.37 5.85
N HIS A 30 9.96 14.38 6.38
CA HIS A 30 9.96 15.72 5.79
C HIS A 30 10.79 15.77 4.49
N ASP A 31 11.72 14.82 4.30
CA ASP A 31 12.42 14.56 3.06
C ASP A 31 11.88 13.28 2.39
N ASP A 32 12.30 13.05 1.15
CA ASP A 32 11.91 11.90 0.31
C ASP A 32 12.76 10.65 0.52
N VAL A 33 13.92 10.79 1.16
CA VAL A 33 14.88 9.69 1.33
C VAL A 33 14.57 8.84 2.56
N SER A 34 13.87 9.40 3.55
CA SER A 34 13.70 8.78 4.87
C SER A 34 12.31 8.18 5.11
N ASP A 35 11.51 8.01 4.05
CA ASP A 35 10.24 7.28 4.13
C ASP A 35 10.48 5.81 4.49
N GLN A 36 9.59 5.24 5.30
CA GLN A 36 9.74 3.88 5.82
C GLN A 36 8.43 3.09 5.71
N LEU A 37 8.55 1.82 5.33
CA LEU A 37 7.46 0.86 5.30
C LEU A 37 7.85 -0.36 6.14
N PHE A 38 7.07 -0.67 7.17
CA PHE A 38 7.27 -1.85 8.00
C PHE A 38 6.09 -2.80 7.85
N HIS A 39 6.34 -3.96 7.24
CA HIS A 39 5.36 -5.04 7.14
C HIS A 39 5.53 -5.98 8.33
N ILE A 40 4.47 -6.13 9.11
CA ILE A 40 4.43 -6.94 10.33
C ILE A 40 3.54 -8.14 10.07
N LEU A 41 4.13 -9.33 10.14
CA LEU A 41 3.44 -10.61 9.93
C LEU A 41 2.68 -11.04 11.20
N TYR A 42 1.80 -12.02 11.04
CA TYR A 42 0.92 -12.53 12.10
C TYR A 42 1.67 -13.06 13.34
N ASP A 43 2.92 -13.51 13.18
CA ASP A 43 3.76 -14.04 14.25
C ASP A 43 4.63 -12.96 14.94
N GLY A 44 4.49 -11.70 14.53
CA GLY A 44 5.28 -10.57 15.02
C GLY A 44 6.60 -10.34 14.29
N THR A 45 6.90 -11.08 13.23
CA THR A 45 8.05 -10.79 12.36
C THR A 45 7.89 -9.41 11.70
N VAL A 46 8.96 -8.62 11.66
CA VAL A 46 8.99 -7.30 11.03
C VAL A 46 9.92 -7.34 9.82
N VAL A 47 9.39 -6.91 8.67
CA VAL A 47 10.11 -6.74 7.40
C VAL A 47 10.17 -5.25 7.08
N ASP A 48 11.37 -4.79 6.74
CA ASP A 48 11.63 -3.42 6.27
C ASP A 48 11.52 -3.38 4.75
N GLU A 49 10.47 -2.73 4.26
CA GLU A 49 10.12 -2.60 2.85
C GLU A 49 10.57 -1.24 2.31
N ARG A 50 11.14 -1.24 1.10
CA ARG A 50 11.72 -0.01 0.51
C ARG A 50 10.89 0.64 -0.57
N ARG A 51 10.00 -0.11 -1.23
CA ARG A 51 9.36 0.33 -2.48
C ARG A 51 7.85 0.35 -2.35
N PHE A 52 7.29 -0.81 -2.06
CA PHE A 52 5.86 -1.04 -1.87
C PHE A 52 5.71 -2.33 -1.05
N SER A 53 4.50 -2.60 -0.55
CA SER A 53 4.17 -3.84 0.13
C SER A 53 2.77 -4.29 -0.30
N VAL A 54 2.56 -5.60 -0.40
CA VAL A 54 1.27 -6.22 -0.76
C VAL A 54 0.91 -7.19 0.35
N LEU A 55 -0.28 -7.03 0.92
CA LEU A 55 -0.75 -7.81 2.06
C LEU A 55 -2.01 -8.58 1.68
N GLY A 56 -2.07 -9.85 2.07
CA GLY A 56 -3.24 -10.71 1.93
C GLY A 56 -3.54 -11.22 0.51
N GLY A 57 -4.38 -12.26 0.43
CA GLY A 57 -4.78 -12.88 -0.83
C GLY A 57 -3.60 -13.53 -1.58
N ASP A 58 -3.58 -13.39 -2.90
CA ASP A 58 -2.47 -13.85 -3.76
C ASP A 58 -1.42 -12.75 -3.92
N ALA A 59 -0.71 -12.46 -2.82
CA ALA A 59 0.24 -11.36 -2.73
C ALA A 59 1.42 -11.52 -3.70
N ASP A 60 1.85 -12.76 -3.98
CA ASP A 60 2.96 -13.05 -4.90
C ASP A 60 2.61 -12.64 -6.34
N ALA A 61 1.41 -12.99 -6.81
CA ALA A 61 0.97 -12.63 -8.16
C ALA A 61 0.78 -11.10 -8.32
N ILE A 62 0.22 -10.44 -7.30
CA ILE A 62 0.06 -8.97 -7.29
C ILE A 62 1.42 -8.29 -7.27
N THR A 63 2.36 -8.77 -6.44
CA THR A 63 3.73 -8.26 -6.35
C THR A 63 4.47 -8.39 -7.68
N ALA A 64 4.32 -9.52 -8.38
CA ALA A 64 4.92 -9.71 -9.70
C ALA A 64 4.40 -8.67 -10.70
N ARG A 65 3.07 -8.48 -10.79
CA ARG A 65 2.46 -7.49 -11.69
C ARG A 65 2.85 -6.06 -11.34
N LEU A 66 2.91 -5.72 -10.05
CA LEU A 66 3.27 -4.37 -9.61
C LEU A 66 4.74 -4.06 -9.90
N ASN A 67 5.65 -5.03 -9.76
CA ASN A 67 7.06 -4.86 -10.12
C ASN A 67 7.30 -4.54 -11.60
N GLU A 68 6.41 -4.95 -12.51
CA GLU A 68 6.52 -4.64 -13.94
C GLU A 68 6.20 -3.18 -14.29
N SER A 69 5.43 -2.50 -13.43
CA SER A 69 4.91 -1.16 -13.68
C SER A 69 5.42 -0.11 -12.69
N TRP A 70 5.89 -0.53 -11.52
CA TRP A 70 6.42 0.36 -10.51
C TRP A 70 7.78 0.93 -10.91
N THR A 71 7.90 2.26 -10.80
CA THR A 71 9.18 2.97 -10.85
C THR A 71 9.23 4.00 -9.73
N GLU A 72 10.43 4.32 -9.27
CA GLU A 72 10.63 5.40 -8.31
C GLU A 72 10.18 6.75 -8.93
N GLY A 73 9.51 7.59 -8.13
CA GLY A 73 9.04 8.90 -8.58
C GLY A 73 7.80 8.89 -9.49
N LEU A 74 7.00 7.81 -9.48
CA LEU A 74 5.70 7.83 -10.17
C LEU A 74 4.80 8.96 -9.64
N GLU A 75 4.20 9.69 -10.57
CA GLU A 75 3.09 10.59 -10.26
C GLU A 75 1.91 9.80 -9.68
N LEU A 76 1.13 10.46 -8.83
CA LEU A 76 0.05 9.83 -8.05
C LEU A 76 -0.95 9.07 -8.94
N ASP A 77 -1.32 9.64 -10.09
CA ASP A 77 -2.28 9.05 -11.01
C ASP A 77 -1.73 7.75 -11.65
N ALA A 78 -0.47 7.77 -12.07
CA ALA A 78 0.22 6.61 -12.62
C ALA A 78 0.45 5.52 -11.56
N CYS A 79 0.82 5.91 -10.34
CA CYS A 79 0.97 5.01 -9.20
C CYS A 79 -0.36 4.30 -8.88
N LEU A 80 -1.46 5.04 -8.79
CA LEU A 80 -2.78 4.48 -8.51
C LEU A 80 -3.23 3.51 -9.61
N ARG A 81 -3.08 3.89 -10.89
CA ARG A 81 -3.42 2.99 -12.02
C ARG A 81 -2.59 1.71 -12.00
N ALA A 82 -1.29 1.79 -11.73
CA ALA A 82 -0.42 0.62 -11.62
C ALA A 82 -0.86 -0.31 -10.48
N ALA A 83 -1.13 0.24 -9.30
CA ALA A 83 -1.62 -0.52 -8.15
C ALA A 83 -2.97 -1.19 -8.42
N VAL A 84 -3.92 -0.46 -9.02
CA VAL A 84 -5.25 -1.00 -9.37
C VAL A 84 -5.16 -2.07 -10.45
N ALA A 85 -4.34 -1.88 -11.49
CA ALA A 85 -4.12 -2.91 -12.51
C ALA A 85 -3.48 -4.18 -11.92
N ALA A 86 -2.49 -4.02 -11.03
CA ALA A 86 -1.86 -5.14 -10.33
C ALA A 86 -2.84 -5.86 -9.39
N LEU A 87 -3.72 -5.13 -8.70
CA LEU A 87 -4.74 -5.70 -7.82
C LEU A 87 -5.82 -6.42 -8.63
N ALA A 88 -6.34 -5.78 -9.68
CA ALA A 88 -7.37 -6.34 -10.54
C ALA A 88 -6.88 -7.64 -11.20
N GLY A 89 -5.68 -7.64 -11.79
CA GLY A 89 -5.23 -8.78 -12.59
C GLY A 89 -6.00 -8.89 -13.92
N PRO A 90 -5.80 -10.00 -14.66
CA PRO A 90 -6.31 -10.10 -16.03
C PRO A 90 -7.82 -10.29 -16.13
N ASP A 91 -8.46 -10.79 -15.08
CA ASP A 91 -9.83 -11.34 -15.16
C ASP A 91 -10.92 -10.40 -14.64
N ARG A 92 -10.55 -9.27 -14.02
CA ARG A 92 -11.50 -8.32 -13.45
C ARG A 92 -11.10 -6.87 -13.71
N GLN A 93 -12.07 -5.99 -13.58
CA GLN A 93 -11.86 -4.55 -13.51
C GLN A 93 -12.34 -4.07 -12.15
N LEU A 94 -11.62 -3.12 -11.57
CA LEU A 94 -11.98 -2.47 -10.31
C LEU A 94 -12.33 -1.02 -10.61
N VAL A 95 -13.46 -0.56 -10.06
CA VAL A 95 -13.88 0.84 -10.12
C VAL A 95 -13.58 1.54 -8.79
N ALA A 96 -13.78 2.86 -8.72
CA ALA A 96 -13.51 3.62 -7.51
C ALA A 96 -14.24 3.06 -6.28
N ASP A 97 -15.52 2.72 -6.42
CA ASP A 97 -16.36 2.14 -5.36
C ASP A 97 -15.89 0.77 -4.83
N ASP A 98 -14.98 0.08 -5.55
CA ASP A 98 -14.37 -1.18 -5.10
C ASP A 98 -13.14 -0.96 -4.21
N LEU A 99 -12.67 0.29 -4.05
CA LEU A 99 -11.36 0.63 -3.51
C LEU A 99 -11.47 1.55 -2.29
N GLU A 100 -10.65 1.27 -1.27
CA GLU A 100 -10.36 2.26 -0.22
C GLU A 100 -8.99 2.86 -0.48
N VAL A 101 -8.94 4.16 -0.80
CA VAL A 101 -7.68 4.84 -1.17
C VAL A 101 -7.36 5.96 -0.18
N ALA A 102 -6.12 5.99 0.29
CA ALA A 102 -5.61 7.03 1.17
C ALA A 102 -4.13 7.33 0.88
N LEU A 103 -3.69 8.51 1.32
CA LEU A 103 -2.35 9.02 1.09
C LEU A 103 -1.72 9.50 2.38
N LEU A 104 -0.39 9.42 2.43
CA LEU A 104 0.44 10.18 3.33
C LEU A 104 1.08 11.33 2.56
N ASP A 105 0.50 12.52 2.70
CA ASP A 105 0.92 13.74 2.01
C ASP A 105 1.96 14.49 2.84
N ARG A 106 3.24 14.42 2.44
CA ARG A 106 4.33 15.10 3.15
C ARG A 106 4.26 16.63 3.09
N ALA A 107 3.52 17.19 2.13
CA ALA A 107 3.36 18.65 2.04
C ALA A 107 2.33 19.19 3.05
N ALA A 108 1.59 18.30 3.73
CA ALA A 108 0.65 18.68 4.76
C ALA A 108 1.35 19.29 5.99
N THR A 109 0.76 20.32 6.57
CA THR A 109 1.36 21.07 7.69
C THR A 109 1.33 20.35 9.05
N ARG A 110 0.51 19.29 9.19
CA ARG A 110 0.40 18.54 10.45
C ARG A 110 0.02 17.08 10.28
N ARG A 111 -1.18 16.81 9.75
CA ARG A 111 -1.65 15.44 9.51
C ARG A 111 -1.43 15.11 8.05
N CYS A 112 -0.45 14.25 7.77
CA CYS A 112 -0.15 13.80 6.41
C CYS A 112 -1.22 12.84 5.88
N PHE A 113 -1.93 12.12 6.76
CA PHE A 113 -2.96 11.19 6.34
C PHE A 113 -4.21 11.90 5.80
N ARG A 114 -4.60 11.57 4.57
CA ARG A 114 -5.89 11.94 3.96
C ARG A 114 -6.48 10.79 3.15
N ARG A 115 -7.80 10.63 3.22
CA ARG A 115 -8.55 9.72 2.34
C ARG A 115 -8.84 10.41 1.01
N LEU A 116 -8.95 9.63 -0.05
CA LEU A 116 -9.50 10.09 -1.33
C LEU A 116 -10.95 9.64 -1.40
N ASP A 117 -11.83 10.55 -1.82
CA ASP A 117 -13.22 10.25 -2.11
C ASP A 117 -13.32 9.58 -3.50
N ASP A 118 -14.40 8.83 -3.73
CA ASP A 118 -14.56 7.98 -4.92
C ASP A 118 -14.50 8.79 -6.23
N ASP A 119 -15.01 10.03 -6.24
CA ASP A 119 -14.95 10.94 -7.39
C ASP A 119 -13.51 11.35 -7.75
N VAL A 120 -12.67 11.55 -6.73
CA VAL A 120 -11.24 11.85 -6.90
C VAL A 120 -10.50 10.61 -7.42
N VAL A 121 -10.81 9.43 -6.87
CA VAL A 121 -10.23 8.15 -7.33
C VAL A 121 -10.62 7.90 -8.79
N GLU A 122 -11.89 8.06 -9.14
CA GLU A 122 -12.39 7.90 -10.51
C GLU A 122 -11.66 8.84 -11.49
N ALA A 123 -11.45 10.11 -11.11
CA ALA A 123 -10.72 11.07 -11.93
C ALA A 123 -9.25 10.65 -12.19
N TYR A 124 -8.57 10.11 -11.18
CA TYR A 124 -7.20 9.59 -11.36
C TYR A 124 -7.15 8.34 -12.24
N LEU A 125 -8.14 7.45 -12.13
CA LEU A 125 -8.26 6.26 -12.96
C LEU A 125 -8.60 6.59 -14.42
N ALA A 126 -9.35 7.66 -14.66
CA ALA A 126 -9.70 8.13 -16.00
C ALA A 126 -8.56 8.87 -16.73
N THR A 127 -7.53 9.33 -16.01
CA THR A 127 -6.40 10.04 -16.60
C THR A 127 -5.61 9.10 -17.51
N SER A 128 -5.60 9.38 -18.81
CA SER A 128 -4.75 8.65 -19.76
C SER A 128 -3.29 9.06 -19.54
N PRO A 129 -2.32 8.14 -19.67
CA PRO A 129 -0.92 8.53 -19.67
C PRO A 129 -0.69 9.58 -20.76
N PRO A 130 0.17 10.59 -20.54
CA PRO A 130 0.53 11.51 -21.61
C PRO A 130 1.06 10.67 -22.79
N SER A 131 0.47 10.85 -23.97
CA SER A 131 0.97 10.24 -25.19
C SER A 131 2.47 10.52 -25.30
N ALA A 132 3.28 9.47 -25.28
CA ALA A 132 4.71 9.61 -25.51
C ALA A 132 4.91 10.19 -26.91
N GLU A 133 5.46 11.40 -26.98
CA GLU A 133 5.96 12.02 -28.22
C GLU A 133 7.38 11.56 -28.51
#